data_AF-A0A7C6AA94-F1
#
_entry.id   AF-A0A7C6AA94-F1
#
_cell.length_a   1.000
_cell.length_b   1.000
_cell.length_c   1.000
_cell.angle_alpha   90.00
_cell.angle_beta   90.00
_cell.angle_gamma   90.00
#
_symmetry.space_group_name_H-M   'P 1'
#
loop_
_entity.id
_entity.type
_entity.pdbx_description
1 polymer ?
#
loop_
_entity_poly.entity_id
_entity_poly.type
_entity_poly.pdbx_seq_one_letter_code
_entity_poly.pdbx_strand_id
1 'polypeptide(L)' 'MKNQTLNEKTKNWLKTIAHYNKHKMKLNPKKAALLVIDMQNDFINKGSLVYTSMAEVILPNLVRL' A
#
# COMPACT_ATOMS: atom_id res chain seq x y z
N MET A 1 -20.69 2.01 11.89
CA MET A 1 -20.11 2.04 10.52
C MET A 1 -19.51 0.67 10.25
N LYS A 2 -19.76 0.03 9.10
CA LYS A 2 -19.17 -1.29 8.81
C LYS A 2 -17.65 -1.16 8.66
N ASN A 3 -16.89 -1.95 9.42
CA ASN A 3 -15.44 -2.05 9.24
C ASN A 3 -15.13 -2.69 7.88
N GLN A 4 -14.56 -1.91 6.96
CA GLN A 4 -14.11 -2.41 5.67
C GLN A 4 -12.75 -3.10 5.80
N THR A 5 -12.58 -4.22 5.11
CA THR A 5 -11.30 -4.92 4.93
C THR A 5 -10.33 -4.08 4.09
N LEU A 6 -9.02 -4.36 4.19
CA LEU A 6 -8.01 -3.72 3.33
C LEU A 6 -8.34 -3.90 1.84
N ASN A 7 -8.79 -5.09 1.45
CA ASN A 7 -9.16 -5.38 0.06
C ASN A 7 -10.35 -4.53 -0.42
N GLU A 8 -11.37 -4.34 0.41
CA GLU A 8 -12.51 -3.49 0.07
C GLU A 8 -12.09 -2.02 -0.05
N LYS A 9 -11.27 -1.53 0.90
CA LYS A 9 -10.71 -0.17 0.85
C LYS A 9 -9.89 0.04 -0.42
N THR A 10 -9.02 -0.91 -0.77
CA THR A 10 -8.20 -0.86 -1.99
C THR A 10 -9.06 -0.85 -3.26
N LYS A 11 -10.07 -1.72 -3.36
CA LYS A 11 -11.00 -1.74 -4.50
C LYS A 11 -11.74 -0.42 -4.66
N ASN A 12 -12.26 0.12 -3.56
CA ASN A 12 -12.95 1.41 -3.56
C ASN A 12 -12.00 2.53 -3.98
N TRP A 13 -10.78 2.56 -3.43
CA TRP A 13 -9.78 3.56 -3.79
C TRP A 13 -9.41 3.50 -5.27
N LEU A 14 -9.15 2.30 -5.81
CA LEU A 14 -8.85 2.11 -7.24
C LEU A 14 -9.98 2.62 -8.14
N LYS A 15 -11.25 2.43 -7.75
CA LYS A 15 -12.39 2.99 -8.46
C LYS A 15 -12.39 4.53 -8.40
N THR A 16 -12.13 5.11 -7.23
CA THR A 16 -12.10 6.56 -7.02
C THR A 16 -11.01 7.24 -7.84
N ILE A 17 -9.84 6.63 -7.99
CA ILE A 17 -8.71 7.25 -8.72
C ILE A 17 -8.67 6.91 -10.22
N ALA A 18 -9.59 6.07 -10.71
CA ALA A 18 -9.52 5.48 -12.04
C ALA A 18 -9.45 6.52 -13.18
N HIS A 19 -10.16 7.65 -13.06
CA HIS A 19 -10.19 8.70 -14.08
C HIS A 19 -8.93 9.58 -14.08
N TYR A 20 -8.17 9.60 -12.99
CA TYR A 20 -6.89 10.32 -12.92
C TYR A 20 -5.76 9.51 -13.57
N ASN A 21 -5.86 8.17 -13.62
CA ASN A 21 -4.86 7.32 -14.24
C ASN A 21 -5.02 7.25 -15.77
N LYS A 22 -4.59 8.32 -16.45
CA LYS A 22 -4.61 8.43 -17.92
C LYS A 22 -3.58 7.51 -18.59
N HIS A 23 -2.44 7.26 -17.93
CA HIS A 23 -1.36 6.42 -18.43
C HIS A 23 -1.42 5.03 -17.80
N LYS A 24 -2.38 4.21 -18.24
CA LYS A 24 -2.57 2.86 -17.70
C LYS A 24 -1.37 1.97 -18.02
N MET A 25 -0.48 1.79 -17.03
CA MET A 25 0.65 0.89 -17.15
C MET A 25 0.21 -0.57 -17.06
N LYS A 26 0.83 -1.43 -17.87
CA LYS A 26 0.76 -2.89 -17.72
C LYS A 26 2.05 -3.36 -17.06
N LEU A 27 1.95 -4.15 -16.00
CA LEU A 27 3.12 -4.68 -15.31
C LEU A 27 3.88 -5.63 -16.24
N ASN A 28 5.15 -5.35 -16.49
CA ASN A 28 6.09 -6.26 -17.13
C ASN A 28 7.19 -6.59 -16.11
N PRO A 29 7.18 -7.77 -15.48
CA PRO A 29 8.15 -8.13 -14.44
C PRO A 29 9.62 -8.03 -14.89
N LYS A 30 9.90 -8.24 -16.19
CA LYS A 30 11.26 -8.12 -16.74
C LYS A 30 11.73 -6.67 -16.93
N LYS A 31 10.82 -5.70 -16.81
CA LYS A 31 11.08 -4.27 -17.01
C LYS A 31 10.56 -3.42 -15.85
N ALA A 32 10.36 -4.04 -14.69
CA ALA A 32 9.85 -3.39 -13.50
C ALA A 32 10.80 -3.63 -12.32
N ALA A 33 10.74 -2.73 -11.35
CA ALA A 33 11.39 -2.87 -10.05
C ALA A 33 10.35 -2.58 -8.96
N LEU A 34 10.51 -3.22 -7.81
CA LEU A 34 9.74 -2.91 -6.61
C LEU A 34 10.55 -1.92 -5.77
N LEU A 35 9.97 -0.76 -5.48
CA LEU A 35 10.51 0.22 -4.55
C LEU A 35 9.67 0.20 -3.27
N VAL A 36 10.29 -0.18 -2.16
CA VAL A 36 9.68 -0.15 -0.81
C VAL A 36 10.19 1.10 -0.10
N ILE A 37 9.27 1.99 0.27
CA ILE A 37 9.58 3.31 0.82
C ILE A 37 9.24 3.33 2.31
N ASP A 38 10.16 3.85 3.13
CA ASP A 38 9.97 4.19 4.55
C ASP A 38 9.37 3.08 5.42
N MET A 39 9.69 1.81 5.14
CA MET A 39 9.31 0.65 5.97
C MET A 39 10.36 0.35 7.05
N GLN A 40 11.06 1.38 7.53
CA GLN A 40 11.99 1.30 8.65
C GLN A 40 11.21 1.13 9.97
N ASN A 41 11.86 0.61 11.01
CA ASN A 41 11.23 0.35 12.31
C ASN A 41 10.56 1.59 12.91
N ASP A 42 11.07 2.79 12.65
CA ASP A 42 10.50 4.03 13.18
C ASP A 42 9.07 4.30 12.67
N PHE A 43 8.70 3.84 11.47
CA PHE A 43 7.35 4.00 10.95
C PHE A 43 6.39 2.88 11.38
N ILE A 44 6.92 1.78 11.92
CA ILE A 44 6.17 0.57 12.28
C ILE A 44 5.99 0.44 13.79
N ASN A 45 6.99 0.85 14.58
CA ASN A 45 6.98 0.71 16.02
C ASN A 45 6.03 1.73 16.66
N LYS A 46 5.02 1.25 17.40
CA LYS A 46 4.04 2.07 18.13
C LYS A 46 4.65 3.06 19.13
N GLY A 47 5.87 2.79 19.62
CA GLY A 47 6.60 3.69 20.51
C GLY A 47 7.35 4.82 19.80
N SER A 48 7.40 4.83 18.47
CA SER A 48 8.10 5.84 17.68
C SER A 48 7.25 7.09 17.47
N LEU A 49 7.93 8.25 17.37
CA LEU A 49 7.31 9.55 17.07
C LEU A 49 6.67 9.62 15.68
N VAL A 50 7.13 8.78 14.75
CA VAL A 50 6.65 8.75 13.35
C VAL A 50 5.85 7.48 13.04
N TYR A 51 5.33 6.82 14.07
CA TYR A 51 4.52 5.63 13.93
C TYR A 51 3.32 5.84 13.00
N THR A 52 3.17 4.96 12.02
CA THR A 52 2.05 4.96 11.08
C THR A 52 1.17 3.74 11.32
N SER A 53 -0.07 3.97 11.78
CA SER A 53 -0.99 2.91 12.20
C SER A 53 -1.37 1.89 11.13
N MET A 54 -1.19 2.23 9.85
CA MET A 54 -1.47 1.32 8.72
C MET A 54 -0.23 0.56 8.23
N ALA A 55 0.97 0.86 8.75
CA ALA A 55 2.20 0.21 8.32
C ALA A 55 2.19 -1.30 8.65
N GLU A 56 1.73 -1.68 9.84
CA GLU A 56 1.60 -3.11 10.22
C GLU A 56 0.64 -3.87 9.30
N VAL A 57 -0.42 -3.20 8.82
CA VAL A 57 -1.48 -3.81 8.02
C VAL A 57 -0.99 -4.21 6.62
N ILE A 58 0.04 -3.54 6.08
CA ILE A 58 0.57 -3.81 4.73
C ILE A 58 1.75 -4.81 4.73
N LEU A 59 2.37 -5.08 5.90
CA LEU A 59 3.54 -5.96 5.99
C LEU A 59 3.35 -7.34 5.33
N PRO A 60 2.23 -8.07 5.52
CA PRO A 60 2.05 -9.37 4.86
C PRO A 60 2.05 -9.28 3.34
N ASN A 61 1.59 -8.15 2.78
CA ASN A 61 1.58 -7.93 1.33
C ASN A 61 2.97 -7.59 0.81
N LEU A 62 3.76 -6.82 1.54
CA LEU A 62 5.13 -6.48 1.16
C LEU A 62 6.04 -7.70 1.13
N VAL A 63 5.94 -8.57 2.13
CA VAL A 63 6.73 -9.82 2.19
C VAL A 63 6.41 -10.76 1.04
N ARG A 64 5.19 -10.68 0.49
CA ARG A 64 4.74 -11.52 -0.63
C ARG A 64 5.19 -11.02 -2.01
N LEU A 65 5.40 -9.71 -2.17
CA LEU A 65 5.68 -9.07 -3.46
C LEU A 65 7.14 -9.26 -3.89
#